data_AF-A0A8T6V267-F1
#
_entry.id   AF-A0A8T6V267-F1
#
_cell.length_a   1.000
_cell.length_b   1.000
_cell.length_c   1.000
_cell.angle_alpha   90.00
_cell.angle_beta   90.00
_cell.angle_gamma   90.00
#
_symmetry.space_group_name_H-M   'P 1'
#
loop_
_entity.id
_entity.type
_entity.pdbx_description
1 polymer ?
#
loop_
_entity_poly.entity_id
_entity_poly.type
_entity_poly.pdbx_seq_one_letter_code
_entity_poly.pdbx_strand_id
1 'polypeptide(L)' 'DLKTWIHRIVQGKDDSEITSLNDLKKTLSPLTVPPTKEEDPEFYTDYGSDTSYHTKTGKGECAA' A
#
# COMPACT_ATOMS: atom_id res chain seq x y z
N ASP A 1 6.34 -20.05 17.69
CA ASP A 1 5.65 -18.78 18.02
C ASP A 1 6.31 -17.63 17.25
N LEU A 2 5.49 -16.70 16.74
CA LEU A 2 5.93 -15.59 15.89
C LEU A 2 6.90 -14.67 16.64
N LYS A 3 6.61 -14.37 17.91
CA LYS A 3 7.46 -13.53 18.75
C LYS A 3 8.86 -14.11 18.90
N THR A 4 8.96 -15.42 19.16
CA THR A 4 10.25 -16.10 19.28
C THR A 4 11.02 -16.09 17.97
N TRP A 5 10.35 -16.27 16.82
CA TRP A 5 11.00 -16.21 15.51
C TRP A 5 11.54 -14.81 15.19
N ILE A 6 10.73 -13.76 15.38
CA ILE A 6 11.18 -12.36 15.21
C ILE A 6 12.39 -12.07 16.10
N HIS A 7 12.38 -12.58 17.34
CA HIS A 7 13.51 -12.40 18.25
C HIS A 7 14.81 -13.05 17.75
N ARG A 8 14.73 -14.22 17.09
CA ARG A 8 15.90 -14.87 16.48
C ARG A 8 16.46 -14.09 15.29
N ILE A 9 15.58 -13.54 14.45
CA ILE A 9 15.97 -12.66 13.34
C ILE A 9 16.70 -11.42 13.86
N VAL A 10 16.17 -10.78 14.90
CA VAL A 10 16.81 -9.60 15.52
C VAL A 10 18.19 -9.95 16.08
N GLN A 11 18.39 -11.17 16.57
CA GLN A 11 19.67 -11.65 17.07
C GLN A 11 20.64 -12.15 15.98
N GLY A 12 20.21 -12.26 14.72
CA GLY A 12 21.01 -12.85 13.64
C GLY A 12 21.30 -14.34 13.84
N LYS A 13 20.42 -15.07 14.52
CA LYS A 13 20.57 -16.49 14.89
C LYS A 13 19.47 -17.36 14.28
N ASP A 14 19.04 -17.04 13.06
CA ASP A 14 18.02 -17.80 12.36
C ASP A 14 18.63 -18.33 11.05
N ASP A 15 18.38 -19.60 10.74
CA ASP A 15 18.88 -20.30 9.55
C ASP A 15 17.89 -20.27 8.37
N SER A 16 16.85 -19.42 8.45
CA SER A 16 15.90 -19.23 7.35
C SER A 16 16.44 -18.26 6.29
N GLU A 17 15.73 -18.12 5.17
CA GLU A 17 16.06 -17.13 4.13
C GLU A 17 15.99 -15.68 4.66
N ILE A 18 15.25 -15.44 5.74
CA ILE A 18 15.16 -14.12 6.40
C ILE A 18 16.06 -14.14 7.64
N THR A 19 17.32 -13.78 7.46
CA THR A 19 18.32 -13.79 8.54
C THR A 19 18.46 -12.45 9.24
N SER A 20 17.97 -11.37 8.63
CA SER A 20 18.14 -10.01 9.14
C SER A 20 16.86 -9.17 9.08
N LEU A 21 16.86 -8.07 9.84
CA LEU A 21 15.81 -7.05 9.74
C LEU A 21 15.72 -6.42 8.34
N ASN A 22 16.83 -6.36 7.61
CA ASN A 22 16.81 -5.82 6.24
C ASN A 22 16.15 -6.79 5.27
N ASP A 23 16.36 -8.10 5.43
CA ASP A 23 15.69 -9.10 4.61
C ASP A 23 14.20 -9.11 4.91
N LEU A 24 13.82 -9.03 6.19
CA LEU A 24 12.42 -8.91 6.58
C LEU A 24 11.76 -7.67 5.95
N LYS A 25 12.42 -6.51 5.99
CA LYS A 25 11.93 -5.29 5.35
C LYS A 25 11.78 -5.45 3.84
N LYS A 26 12.76 -6.06 3.17
CA LYS A 26 12.70 -6.30 1.72
C LYS A 26 11.54 -7.23 1.36
N THR A 27 11.35 -8.30 2.10
CA THR A 27 10.25 -9.26 1.88
C THR A 27 8.88 -8.63 2.09
N LEU A 28 8.75 -7.74 3.08
CA LEU A 28 7.49 -7.06 3.37
C LEU A 28 7.23 -5.82 2.50
N SER A 29 8.26 -5.24 1.89
CA SER A 29 8.16 -4.02 1.10
C SER A 29 7.07 -4.06 0.01
N PRO A 30 6.90 -5.14 -0.78
CA PRO A 30 5.84 -5.20 -1.78
C PRO A 30 4.44 -5.13 -1.18
N LEU A 31 4.25 -5.60 0.05
CA LEU A 31 2.96 -5.61 0.75
C LEU A 31 2.58 -4.23 1.31
N THR A 32 3.54 -3.30 1.38
CA THR A 32 3.29 -1.92 1.85
C THR A 32 2.77 -1.00 0.76
N VAL A 33 2.78 -1.45 -0.50
CA VAL A 33 2.28 -0.69 -1.65
C VAL A 33 0.88 -1.22 -1.98
N PRO A 34 -0.16 -0.37 -1.97
CA PRO A 34 -1.48 -0.81 -2.38
C PRO A 34 -1.47 -1.18 -3.88
N PRO A 35 -2.31 -2.14 -4.31
CA PRO A 35 -2.43 -2.48 -5.73
C PRO A 35 -2.91 -1.27 -6.54
N THR A 36 -2.63 -1.22 -7.83
CA THR A 36 -3.26 -0.21 -8.70
C THR A 36 -4.78 -0.46 -8.80
N LYS A 37 -5.53 0.55 -9.23
CA LYS A 37 -6.98 0.41 -9.41
C LYS A 37 -7.33 -0.61 -10.50
N GLU A 38 -6.46 -0.77 -11.49
CA GLU A 38 -6.61 -1.74 -12.57
C GLU A 38 -6.34 -3.18 -12.10
N GLU A 39 -5.40 -3.36 -11.17
CA GLU A 39 -5.05 -4.67 -10.60
C GLU A 39 -6.06 -5.15 -9.56
N ASP A 40 -6.57 -4.24 -8.72
CA ASP A 40 -7.58 -4.56 -7.70
C ASP A 40 -8.56 -3.38 -7.51
N PRO A 41 -9.65 -3.33 -8.29
CA PRO A 41 -10.68 -2.31 -8.15
C PRO A 41 -11.43 -2.41 -6.81
N GLU A 42 -11.57 -3.63 -6.26
CA GLU A 42 -12.33 -3.89 -5.03
C GLU A 42 -11.66 -3.25 -3.82
N PHE A 43 -10.33 -3.26 -3.77
CA PHE A 43 -9.52 -2.57 -2.75
C PHE A 43 -9.91 -1.09 -2.55
N TYR A 44 -10.40 -0.42 -3.59
CA TYR A 44 -10.75 1.00 -3.57
C TYR A 44 -12.25 1.29 -3.41
N THR A 45 -13.10 0.26 -3.34
CA THR A 45 -14.56 0.44 -3.28
C THR A 45 -15.02 1.18 -2.03
N ASP A 46 -14.36 0.93 -0.90
CA ASP A 46 -14.65 1.58 0.39
C ASP A 46 -14.18 3.05 0.45
N TYR A 47 -13.31 3.47 -0.47
CA TYR A 47 -12.73 4.83 -0.48
C TYR A 47 -13.57 5.85 -1.28
N GLY A 48 -14.78 5.49 -1.68
CA GLY A 48 -15.76 6.41 -2.26
C GLY A 48 -15.68 6.47 -3.79
N SER A 49 -16.36 5.52 -4.43
CA SER A 49 -16.78 5.64 -5.84
C SER A 49 -18.07 6.44 -6.01
N ASP A 50 -18.73 6.83 -4.90
CA ASP A 50 -20.09 7.39 -4.90
C ASP A 50 -20.23 8.78 -5.53
N THR A 51 -19.13 9.49 -5.75
CA THR A 51 -19.19 10.80 -6.43
C THR A 51 -18.10 10.92 -7.47
N SER A 52 -18.47 10.81 -8.75
CA SER A 52 -17.68 11.36 -9.84
C SER A 52 -17.44 12.85 -9.58
N TYR A 53 -16.19 13.25 -9.36
CA TYR A 53 -15.82 14.66 -9.27
C TYR A 53 -16.16 15.34 -10.61
N HIS A 54 -17.18 16.20 -10.60
CA HIS A 54 -17.57 17.00 -11.76
C HIS A 54 -17.12 18.44 -11.51
N THR A 55 -16.00 18.86 -12.10
CA THR A 55 -15.67 20.29 -12.18
C THR A 55 -16.68 20.94 -13.12
N LYS A 56 -17.69 21.60 -12.58
CA LYS A 56 -18.47 22.57 -13.34
C LYS A 56 -17.59 23.80 -13.55
N THR A 57 -16.83 23.87 -14.63
CA THR A 57 -16.27 25.14 -15.08
C THR A 57 -17.45 25.96 -15.60
N GLY A 58 -17.81 27.03 -14.89
CA GLY A 58 -18.70 28.03 -15.47
C GLY A 58 -18.04 28.54 -16.74
N LYS A 59 -18.71 28.41 -17.89
CA LYS A 59 -18.32 29.21 -19.06
C LYS A 59 -18.56 30.66 -18.66
N GLY A 60 -17.52 31.33 -18.17
CA GLY A 60 -17.50 32.76 -17.96
C GLY A 60 -17.54 33.41 -19.34
N GLU A 61 -18.73 33.68 -19.83
CA GLU A 61 -18.94 34.57 -20.96
C GLU A 61 -18.63 35.98 -20.44
N CYS A 62 -17.36 36.38 -20.47
CA CYS A 62 -17.03 37.80 -20.44
C CYS A 62 -17.52 38.41 -21.75
N ALA A 63 -18.80 38.78 -21.79
CA ALA A 63 -19.35 39.71 -22.75
C ALA A 63 -19.80 40.95 -21.96
N ALA A 64 -18.93 41.96 -21.93
CA ALA A 64 -19.25 43.34 -21.60
C ALA A 64 -18.28 44.27 -22.34
#